data_AF-A0A0L7LV08-F1
#
_entry.id   AF-A0A0L7LV08-F1
#
_cell.length_a   1.000
_cell.length_b   1.000
_cell.length_c   1.000
_cell.angle_alpha   90.00
_cell.angle_beta   90.00
_cell.angle_gamma   90.00
#
_symmetry.space_group_name_H-M   'P 1'
#
loop_
_entity.id
_entity.type
_entity.pdbx_description
1 polymer ?
#
loop_
_entity_poly.entity_id
_entity_poly.type
_entity_poly.pdbx_seq_one_letter_code
_entity_poly.pdbx_strand_id
1 'polypeptide(L)'
;YRIGQLYMIARHSFEQSSNGEGVEVISNEKVTDEVNGEGQFTEKRIHLSSARSYQNYMDIAYDEIKPHHYKEAEDPKYFKSEKTGRGPLVEGWRDSQQPIMCCYKAVSVRFEVWGLQTKVEEYAQSAIREVLLLGHRQAFTWMDDWFNMTIDDVREYERDMQTKTNDKVGVGRTGILIRKAC
;
A
#
# COMPACT_ATOMS: atom_id res chain seq x y z
N TYR A 1 -4.50 -11.91 4.38
CA TYR A 1 -3.87 -10.92 3.47
C TYR A 1 -4.90 -10.06 2.75
N ARG A 2 -5.85 -10.63 1.98
CA ARG A 2 -6.88 -9.86 1.23
C ARG A 2 -7.55 -8.75 2.04
N ILE A 3 -8.10 -9.07 3.22
CA ILE A 3 -8.74 -8.11 4.13
C ILE A 3 -7.74 -7.07 4.64
N GLY A 4 -6.64 -7.51 5.25
CA GLY A 4 -5.62 -6.60 5.78
C GLY A 4 -5.01 -5.65 4.74
N GLN A 5 -4.88 -6.07 3.48
CA GLN A 5 -4.43 -5.21 2.40
C GLN A 5 -5.45 -4.09 2.11
N LEU A 6 -6.74 -4.40 2.02
CA LEU A 6 -7.78 -3.40 1.76
C LEU A 6 -7.87 -2.40 2.92
N TYR A 7 -7.87 -2.91 4.16
CA TYR A 7 -7.86 -2.10 5.37
C TYR A 7 -6.64 -1.15 5.40
N MET A 8 -5.44 -1.71 5.19
CA MET A 8 -4.19 -0.95 5.19
C MET A 8 -4.21 0.16 4.15
N ILE A 9 -4.63 -0.14 2.92
CA ILE A 9 -4.67 0.88 1.87
C ILE A 9 -5.64 2.00 2.24
N ALA A 10 -6.85 1.67 2.71
CA ALA A 10 -7.86 2.65 3.07
C ALA A 10 -7.40 3.56 4.23
N ARG A 11 -6.82 2.98 5.28
CA ARG A 11 -6.32 3.73 6.45
C ARG A 11 -5.08 4.54 6.11
N HIS A 12 -4.09 3.94 5.44
CA HIS A 12 -2.85 4.62 5.07
C HIS A 12 -3.13 5.81 4.15
N SER A 13 -4.00 5.66 3.14
CA SER A 13 -4.38 6.77 2.26
C SER A 13 -4.96 7.94 3.04
N PHE A 14 -5.80 7.70 4.04
CA PHE A 14 -6.34 8.76 4.88
C PHE A 14 -5.29 9.41 5.79
N GLU A 15 -4.43 8.59 6.42
CA GLU A 15 -3.38 9.09 7.32
C GLU A 15 -2.35 9.95 6.58
N GLN A 16 -2.03 9.61 5.32
CA GLN A 16 -1.05 10.34 4.50
C GLN A 16 -1.63 11.51 3.71
N SER A 17 -2.96 11.63 3.59
CA SER A 17 -3.57 12.76 2.88
C SER A 17 -3.69 13.98 3.80
N SER A 18 -3.43 15.18 3.31
CA SER A 18 -3.63 16.45 4.01
C SER A 18 -3.60 17.64 3.05
N ASN A 19 -4.47 18.64 3.28
CA ASN A 19 -4.34 19.99 2.69
C ASN A 19 -4.05 20.04 1.17
N GLY A 20 -4.78 19.28 0.35
CA GLY A 20 -4.57 19.25 -1.11
C GLY A 20 -3.59 18.19 -1.62
N GLU A 21 -2.86 17.52 -0.73
CA GLU A 21 -1.91 16.45 -1.06
C GLU A 21 -2.45 15.10 -0.57
N GLY A 22 -2.37 14.05 -1.39
CA GLY A 22 -2.88 12.73 -0.99
C GLY A 22 -3.27 11.83 -2.15
N VAL A 23 -4.02 10.78 -1.84
CA VAL A 23 -4.56 9.83 -2.82
C VAL A 23 -6.05 10.09 -3.00
N GLU A 24 -6.44 10.62 -4.15
CA GLU A 24 -7.85 10.73 -4.54
C GLU A 24 -8.33 9.39 -5.13
N VAL A 25 -9.47 8.90 -4.63
CA VAL A 25 -10.13 7.72 -5.22
C VAL A 25 -11.22 8.19 -6.19
N ILE A 26 -11.03 7.84 -7.47
CA ILE A 26 -11.90 8.28 -8.57
C ILE A 26 -13.03 7.29 -8.83
N SER A 27 -12.73 5.98 -8.84
CA SER A 27 -13.71 4.90 -9.01
C SER A 27 -13.25 3.65 -8.26
N ASN A 28 -14.23 2.93 -7.69
CA ASN A 28 -14.06 1.65 -6.99
C ASN A 28 -15.30 0.78 -7.25
N GLU A 29 -15.30 0.03 -8.34
CA GLU A 29 -16.48 -0.66 -8.88
C GLU A 29 -16.24 -2.17 -9.00
N LYS A 30 -17.30 -2.98 -8.81
CA LYS A 30 -17.24 -4.40 -9.14
C LYS A 30 -17.25 -4.53 -10.66
N VAL A 31 -16.37 -5.38 -11.20
CA VAL A 31 -16.28 -5.63 -12.64
C VAL A 31 -16.32 -7.12 -12.91
N THR A 32 -16.83 -7.49 -14.08
CA THR A 32 -16.75 -8.86 -14.58
C THR A 32 -15.93 -8.82 -15.86
N ASP A 33 -14.77 -9.47 -15.84
CA ASP A 33 -13.92 -9.61 -17.01
C ASP A 33 -14.26 -10.92 -17.73
N GLU A 34 -14.28 -10.87 -19.07
CA GLU A 34 -14.66 -12.02 -19.90
C GLU A 34 -13.69 -13.19 -19.76
N VAL A 35 -12.42 -12.91 -19.43
CA VAL A 35 -11.35 -13.91 -19.31
C VAL A 35 -11.09 -14.29 -17.85
N ASN A 36 -11.14 -13.31 -16.95
CA ASN A 36 -10.71 -13.44 -15.56
C ASN A 36 -11.85 -13.52 -14.54
N GLY A 37 -13.12 -13.36 -14.95
CA GLY A 37 -14.29 -13.48 -14.10
C GLY A 37 -14.57 -12.26 -13.22
N GLU A 38 -15.24 -12.45 -12.08
CA GLU A 38 -15.59 -11.36 -11.17
C GLU A 38 -14.37 -10.75 -10.45
N GLY A 39 -14.31 -9.42 -10.41
CA GLY A 39 -13.22 -8.65 -9.83
C GLY A 39 -13.66 -7.30 -9.27
N GLN A 40 -12.69 -6.54 -8.78
CA GLN A 40 -12.89 -5.16 -8.34
C GLN A 40 -11.96 -4.26 -9.13
N PHE A 41 -12.53 -3.28 -9.82
CA PHE A 41 -11.81 -2.20 -10.45
C PHE A 41 -11.63 -1.06 -9.45
N THR A 42 -10.41 -0.55 -9.34
CA THR A 42 -10.11 0.66 -8.58
C THR A 42 -9.19 1.56 -9.39
N GLU A 43 -9.60 2.80 -9.65
CA GLU A 43 -8.74 3.83 -10.24
C GLU A 43 -8.16 4.70 -9.12
N LYS A 44 -6.85 4.59 -8.90
CA LYS A 44 -6.06 5.44 -8.00
C LYS A 44 -4.93 6.07 -8.81
N ARG A 45 -4.78 7.39 -8.75
CA ARG A 45 -3.76 8.12 -9.52
C ARG A 45 -2.46 8.25 -8.72
N ILE A 46 -1.40 7.60 -9.20
CA ILE A 46 -0.05 7.64 -8.62
C ILE A 46 0.96 7.80 -9.77
N HIS A 47 1.78 8.85 -9.74
CA HIS A 47 2.57 9.31 -10.90
C HIS A 47 4.05 8.92 -10.81
N LEU A 48 4.55 7.87 -11.48
CA LEU A 48 5.99 7.55 -11.44
C LEU A 48 6.46 6.63 -12.59
N SER A 49 7.66 6.86 -13.17
CA SER A 49 8.13 6.10 -14.34
C SER A 49 9.71 5.99 -14.53
N SER A 50 10.23 4.77 -14.82
CA SER A 50 11.56 4.19 -15.18
C SER A 50 11.90 2.72 -14.73
N ALA A 51 12.25 1.76 -15.60
CA ALA A 51 12.32 0.31 -15.39
C ALA A 51 13.74 -0.27 -15.43
N ARG A 52 14.12 -0.90 -14.32
CA ARG A 52 15.16 -1.92 -14.26
C ARG A 52 14.70 -2.99 -13.26
N SER A 53 14.61 -4.25 -13.69
CA SER A 53 14.24 -5.33 -12.78
C SER A 53 15.44 -5.74 -11.93
N TYR A 54 15.43 -5.34 -10.67
CA TYR A 54 16.24 -5.96 -9.62
C TYR A 54 15.29 -6.65 -8.65
N GLN A 55 15.52 -7.94 -8.40
CA GLN A 55 14.77 -8.67 -7.39
C GLN A 55 15.16 -8.13 -6.03
N ASN A 56 14.24 -7.44 -5.37
CA ASN A 56 14.46 -6.84 -4.06
C ASN A 56 13.55 -7.50 -3.03
N TYR A 57 14.13 -8.30 -2.14
CA TYR A 57 13.42 -8.84 -0.99
C TYR A 57 13.14 -7.71 0.00
N MET A 58 11.91 -7.65 0.48
CA MET A 58 11.51 -6.68 1.50
C MET A 58 11.42 -7.37 2.85
N ASP A 59 12.08 -6.82 3.86
CA ASP A 59 11.93 -7.21 5.25
C ASP A 59 11.18 -6.16 6.04
N ILE A 60 9.91 -6.45 6.36
CA ILE A 60 9.08 -5.51 7.11
C ILE A 60 9.61 -5.25 8.52
N ALA A 61 10.43 -6.12 9.11
CA ALA A 61 10.96 -5.94 10.46
C ALA A 61 12.35 -5.25 10.45
N TYR A 62 13.18 -5.57 9.46
CA TYR A 62 14.62 -5.24 9.47
C TYR A 62 15.11 -4.33 8.33
N ASP A 63 14.31 -4.06 7.29
CA ASP A 63 14.70 -3.04 6.31
C ASP A 63 14.73 -1.66 6.97
N GLU A 64 15.70 -0.84 6.56
CA GLU A 64 15.87 0.51 7.07
C GLU A 64 14.66 1.41 6.75
N ILE A 65 14.31 2.26 7.71
CA ILE A 65 13.26 3.26 7.59
C ILE A 65 13.86 4.63 7.83
N LYS A 66 13.50 5.59 7.00
CA LYS A 66 13.92 6.97 7.21
C LYS A 66 13.40 7.45 8.57
N PRO A 67 14.21 8.15 9.39
CA PRO A 67 13.81 8.49 10.76
C PRO A 67 12.47 9.22 10.89
N HIS A 68 12.10 10.08 9.93
CA HIS A 68 10.83 10.81 9.95
C HIS A 68 9.59 9.94 9.64
N HIS A 69 9.78 8.76 9.05
CA HIS A 69 8.72 7.77 8.83
C HIS A 69 8.61 6.76 9.98
N TYR A 70 9.59 6.70 10.87
CA TYR A 70 9.59 5.72 11.95
C TYR A 70 8.55 6.07 13.03
N LYS A 71 7.74 5.07 13.38
CA LYS A 71 6.81 5.09 14.51
C LYS A 71 6.91 3.76 15.23
N GLU A 72 7.14 3.79 16.54
CA GLU A 72 7.28 2.57 17.34
C GLU A 72 6.01 1.70 17.31
N ALA A 73 4.84 2.34 17.32
CA ALA A 73 3.54 1.65 17.20
C ALA A 73 3.34 0.92 15.86
N GLU A 74 4.15 1.25 14.84
CA GLU A 74 4.15 0.61 13.53
C GLU A 74 5.43 -0.22 13.31
N ASP A 75 6.10 -0.63 14.39
CA ASP A 75 7.27 -1.52 14.35
C ASP A 75 6.90 -2.98 14.64
N PRO A 76 6.99 -3.88 13.62
CA PRO A 76 6.74 -5.30 13.79
C PRO A 76 7.64 -5.99 14.82
N LYS A 77 8.82 -5.42 15.15
CA LYS A 77 9.71 -5.95 16.19
C LYS A 77 9.15 -5.79 17.61
N TYR A 78 8.21 -4.87 17.81
CA TYR A 78 7.60 -4.60 19.12
C TYR A 78 6.11 -4.97 19.17
N PHE A 79 5.46 -5.07 18.01
CA PHE A 79 4.06 -5.46 17.93
C PHE A 79 3.84 -6.96 18.16
N LYS A 80 2.96 -7.30 19.09
CA LYS A 80 2.38 -8.64 19.24
C LYS A 80 0.86 -8.54 19.22
N SER A 81 0.24 -9.26 18.31
CA SER A 81 -1.21 -9.31 18.18
C SER A 81 -1.83 -10.03 19.37
N GLU A 82 -2.82 -9.40 20.00
CA GLU A 82 -3.61 -10.01 21.07
C GLU A 82 -4.61 -11.03 20.52
N LYS A 83 -5.14 -10.80 19.31
CA LYS A 83 -6.13 -11.70 18.69
C LYS A 83 -5.52 -12.99 18.15
N THR A 84 -4.27 -12.95 17.70
CA THR A 84 -3.63 -14.05 16.99
C THR A 84 -2.38 -14.59 17.67
N GLY A 85 -1.83 -13.84 18.63
CA GLY A 85 -0.55 -14.16 19.28
C GLY A 85 0.69 -13.96 18.40
N ARG A 86 0.52 -13.46 17.16
CA ARG A 86 1.60 -13.31 16.18
C ARG A 86 2.49 -12.11 16.49
N GLY A 87 3.76 -12.23 16.16
CA GLY A 87 4.78 -11.27 16.59
C GLY A 87 5.18 -11.44 18.06
N PRO A 88 6.16 -10.66 18.54
CA PRO A 88 7.01 -9.75 17.77
C PRO A 88 7.86 -10.46 16.72
N LEU A 89 8.19 -9.76 15.63
CA LEU A 89 9.07 -10.27 14.58
C LEU A 89 10.53 -10.07 14.99
N VAL A 90 11.17 -11.14 15.46
CA VAL A 90 12.59 -11.17 15.83
C VAL A 90 13.47 -11.69 14.68
N GLU A 91 14.78 -11.74 14.88
CA GLU A 91 15.70 -12.21 13.85
C GLU A 91 15.37 -13.68 13.49
N GLY A 92 15.35 -13.99 12.19
CA GLY A 92 14.87 -15.29 11.72
C GLY A 92 13.35 -15.49 11.78
N TRP A 93 12.55 -14.41 11.92
CA TRP A 93 11.08 -14.52 12.00
C TRP A 93 10.44 -15.29 10.83
N ARG A 94 11.06 -15.28 9.64
CA ARG A 94 10.55 -15.98 8.45
C ARG A 94 10.47 -17.50 8.64
N ASP A 95 11.33 -18.06 9.48
CA ASP A 95 11.38 -19.51 9.73
C ASP A 95 10.50 -19.94 10.91
N SER A 96 10.17 -18.99 11.80
CA SER A 96 9.43 -19.27 13.04
C SER A 96 7.95 -18.84 13.00
N GLN A 97 7.57 -17.92 12.11
CA GLN A 97 6.21 -17.38 12.08
C GLN A 97 5.32 -18.11 11.06
N GLN A 98 4.14 -18.53 11.50
CA GLN A 98 3.11 -19.11 10.64
C GLN A 98 1.73 -18.49 10.94
N PRO A 99 0.81 -18.42 9.95
CA PRO A 99 1.01 -18.72 8.51
C PRO A 99 1.77 -17.62 7.75
N ILE A 100 2.78 -17.98 6.95
CA ILE A 100 3.50 -17.01 6.09
C ILE A 100 2.94 -16.97 4.66
N MET A 101 3.05 -15.82 4.00
CA MET A 101 2.75 -15.64 2.58
C MET A 101 3.83 -14.78 1.93
N CYS A 102 3.91 -14.81 0.61
CA CYS A 102 4.76 -13.93 -0.18
C CYS A 102 3.91 -13.17 -1.21
N CYS A 103 4.12 -11.86 -1.32
CA CYS A 103 3.47 -11.03 -2.33
C CYS A 103 4.52 -10.55 -3.32
N TYR A 104 4.42 -10.99 -4.57
CA TYR A 104 5.27 -10.55 -5.67
C TYR A 104 4.64 -9.32 -6.34
N LYS A 105 5.27 -8.15 -6.18
CA LYS A 105 4.83 -6.90 -6.81
C LYS A 105 5.76 -6.53 -7.96
N ALA A 106 5.31 -6.81 -9.18
CA ALA A 106 6.02 -6.42 -10.39
C ALA A 106 5.78 -4.91 -10.67
N VAL A 107 6.83 -4.10 -10.53
CA VAL A 107 6.76 -2.65 -10.72
C VAL A 107 7.58 -2.27 -11.95
N SER A 108 6.90 -1.72 -12.97
CA SER A 108 7.53 -1.17 -14.17
C SER A 108 7.16 0.28 -14.31
N VAL A 109 8.16 1.10 -14.50
CA VAL A 109 8.13 2.55 -14.42
C VAL A 109 8.68 2.90 -15.87
N ARG A 110 8.17 3.89 -16.65
CA ARG A 110 8.76 4.43 -17.94
C ARG A 110 8.90 6.01 -18.10
N PHE A 111 10.08 6.68 -18.05
CA PHE A 111 10.25 8.15 -18.13
C PHE A 111 11.21 8.57 -19.25
N GLU A 112 10.71 9.28 -20.25
CA GLU A 112 11.42 9.53 -21.50
C GLU A 112 11.74 11.01 -21.69
N VAL A 113 12.50 11.57 -20.75
CA VAL A 113 12.99 12.96 -20.84
C VAL A 113 14.50 12.94 -20.88
N TRP A 114 15.05 13.55 -21.95
CA TRP A 114 16.48 13.63 -22.16
C TRP A 114 17.18 14.31 -20.98
N GLY A 115 18.27 13.71 -20.50
CA GLY A 115 19.06 14.21 -19.36
C GLY A 115 18.43 13.99 -17.98
N LEU A 116 17.17 13.57 -17.89
CA LEU A 116 16.47 13.34 -16.61
C LEU A 116 16.00 11.91 -16.39
N GLN A 117 15.97 11.09 -17.43
CA GLN A 117 15.54 9.69 -17.41
C GLN A 117 15.93 8.96 -16.13
N THR A 118 17.20 8.51 -16.02
CA THR A 118 17.70 7.64 -14.95
C THR A 118 17.38 8.13 -13.54
N LYS A 119 17.57 9.44 -13.28
CA LYS A 119 17.35 10.00 -11.94
C LYS A 119 15.89 9.92 -11.51
N VAL A 120 14.96 10.19 -12.43
CA VAL A 120 13.53 10.11 -12.14
C VAL A 120 13.09 8.66 -11.99
N GLU A 121 13.65 7.74 -12.78
CA GLU A 121 13.41 6.30 -12.66
C GLU A 121 13.77 5.75 -11.28
N GLU A 122 14.98 6.05 -10.83
CA GLU A 122 15.53 5.55 -9.57
C GLU A 122 14.79 6.14 -8.37
N TYR A 123 14.47 7.43 -8.44
CA TYR A 123 13.64 8.10 -7.44
C TYR A 123 12.27 7.43 -7.35
N ALA A 124 11.63 7.19 -8.49
CA ALA A 124 10.33 6.55 -8.56
C ALA A 124 10.31 5.15 -7.91
N GLN A 125 11.26 4.30 -8.30
CA GLN A 125 11.37 2.95 -7.75
C GLN A 125 11.64 2.97 -6.24
N SER A 126 12.49 3.89 -5.78
CA SER A 126 12.79 4.07 -4.36
C SER A 126 11.56 4.52 -3.56
N ALA A 127 10.80 5.48 -4.09
CA ALA A 127 9.56 5.95 -3.48
C ALA A 127 8.50 4.84 -3.41
N ILE A 128 8.34 4.05 -4.48
CA ILE A 128 7.41 2.90 -4.48
C ILE A 128 7.83 1.86 -3.45
N ARG A 129 9.13 1.52 -3.38
CA ARG A 129 9.64 0.59 -2.36
C ARG A 129 9.33 1.09 -0.95
N GLU A 130 9.55 2.36 -0.68
CA GLU A 130 9.31 2.97 0.62
C GLU A 130 7.83 2.89 1.02
N VAL A 131 6.92 3.29 0.13
CA VAL A 131 5.46 3.17 0.35
C VAL A 131 5.06 1.73 0.61
N LEU A 132 5.60 0.78 -0.16
CA LEU A 132 5.32 -0.63 0.04
C LEU A 132 5.85 -1.12 1.40
N LEU A 133 7.05 -0.74 1.81
CA LEU A 133 7.61 -1.14 3.12
C LEU A 133 6.75 -0.63 4.27
N LEU A 134 6.45 0.67 4.27
CA LEU A 134 5.63 1.30 5.30
C LEU A 134 4.23 0.67 5.35
N GLY A 135 3.58 0.49 4.19
CA GLY A 135 2.26 -0.14 4.12
C GLY A 135 2.25 -1.56 4.66
N HIS A 136 3.23 -2.42 4.36
CA HIS A 136 3.21 -3.80 4.88
C HIS A 136 3.55 -3.89 6.37
N ARG A 137 4.37 -2.95 6.89
CA ARG A 137 4.56 -2.81 8.34
C ARG A 137 3.25 -2.51 9.04
N GLN A 138 2.55 -1.48 8.55
CA GLN A 138 1.24 -1.10 9.05
C GLN A 138 0.21 -2.23 8.93
N ALA A 139 0.19 -2.95 7.80
CA ALA A 139 -0.69 -4.10 7.65
C ALA A 139 -0.46 -5.16 8.75
N PHE A 140 0.81 -5.38 9.15
CA PHE A 140 1.14 -6.30 10.24
C PHE A 140 0.79 -5.73 11.62
N THR A 141 1.15 -4.48 11.91
CA THR A 141 0.94 -3.87 13.23
C THR A 141 -0.50 -3.44 13.49
N TRP A 142 -1.33 -3.32 12.45
CA TRP A 142 -2.77 -3.11 12.57
C TRP A 142 -3.57 -4.42 12.47
N MET A 143 -2.91 -5.57 12.59
CA MET A 143 -3.56 -6.88 12.43
C MET A 143 -4.79 -7.04 13.30
N ASP A 144 -4.73 -6.60 14.55
CA ASP A 144 -5.86 -6.73 15.46
C ASP A 144 -7.06 -5.91 15.01
N ASP A 145 -6.89 -4.82 14.27
CA ASP A 145 -8.00 -4.01 13.77
C ASP A 145 -8.79 -4.74 12.68
N TRP A 146 -8.10 -5.48 11.79
CA TRP A 146 -8.72 -6.09 10.61
C TRP A 146 -8.90 -7.61 10.68
N PHE A 147 -8.31 -8.32 11.65
CA PHE A 147 -8.25 -9.79 11.66
C PHE A 147 -9.63 -10.48 11.60
N ASN A 148 -10.62 -9.94 12.32
CA ASN A 148 -11.98 -10.50 12.39
C ASN A 148 -12.96 -9.87 11.40
N MET A 149 -12.51 -8.95 10.53
CA MET A 149 -13.37 -8.36 9.52
C MET A 149 -13.75 -9.40 8.47
N THR A 150 -15.01 -9.39 8.05
CA THR A 150 -15.46 -10.03 6.82
C THR A 150 -15.04 -9.20 5.60
N ILE A 151 -15.24 -9.75 4.40
CA ILE A 151 -15.06 -8.96 3.18
C ILE A 151 -16.02 -7.75 3.14
N ASP A 152 -17.24 -7.90 3.64
CA ASP A 152 -18.22 -6.81 3.59
C ASP A 152 -17.83 -5.69 4.56
N ASP A 153 -17.37 -6.04 5.77
CA ASP A 153 -16.88 -5.08 6.77
C ASP A 153 -15.75 -4.23 6.22
N VAL A 154 -14.73 -4.85 5.61
CA VAL A 154 -13.58 -4.10 5.08
C VAL A 154 -13.95 -3.27 3.84
N ARG A 155 -14.96 -3.68 3.08
CA ARG A 155 -15.48 -2.88 1.96
C ARG A 155 -16.28 -1.68 2.44
N GLU A 156 -17.02 -1.81 3.53
CA GLU A 156 -17.67 -0.66 4.18
C GLU A 156 -16.63 0.31 4.75
N TYR A 157 -15.64 -0.21 5.47
CA TYR A 157 -14.52 0.58 5.97
C TYR A 157 -13.80 1.32 4.83
N GLU A 158 -13.50 0.62 3.73
CA GLU A 158 -12.86 1.23 2.56
C GLU A 158 -13.70 2.40 2.00
N ARG A 159 -15.01 2.26 1.84
CA ARG A 159 -15.89 3.34 1.35
C ARG A 159 -15.91 4.56 2.27
N ASP A 160 -16.01 4.33 3.58
CA ASP A 160 -16.01 5.39 4.59
C ASP A 160 -14.67 6.16 4.58
N MET A 161 -13.55 5.42 4.61
CA MET A 161 -12.22 6.04 4.57
C MET A 161 -11.94 6.76 3.25
N GLN A 162 -12.44 6.26 2.11
CA GLN A 162 -12.33 6.95 0.82
C GLN A 162 -13.06 8.29 0.84
N THR A 163 -14.29 8.32 1.35
CA THR A 163 -15.06 9.57 1.51
C THR A 163 -14.28 10.58 2.37
N LYS A 164 -13.84 10.15 3.56
CA LYS A 164 -13.06 10.98 4.49
C LYS A 164 -11.75 11.47 3.88
N THR A 165 -11.08 10.63 3.07
CA THR A 165 -9.83 10.99 2.39
C THR A 165 -10.08 12.05 1.35
N ASN A 166 -11.09 11.88 0.49
CA ASN A 166 -11.44 12.85 -0.54
C ASN A 166 -11.84 14.21 0.07
N ASP A 167 -12.58 14.21 1.17
CA ASP A 167 -12.91 15.43 1.93
C ASP A 167 -11.66 16.14 2.47
N LYS A 168 -10.68 15.35 2.96
CA LYS A 168 -9.41 15.86 3.52
C LYS A 168 -8.45 16.41 2.45
N VAL A 169 -8.47 15.85 1.24
CA VAL A 169 -7.69 16.35 0.11
C VAL A 169 -8.29 17.66 -0.41
N GLY A 170 -9.62 17.78 -0.46
CA GLY A 170 -10.29 18.98 -0.98
C GLY A 170 -10.23 19.04 -2.51
N VAL A 171 -11.39 19.06 -3.16
CA VAL A 171 -11.52 18.99 -4.63
C VAL A 171 -11.02 20.28 -5.30
N GLY A 172 -9.74 20.33 -5.67
CA GLY A 172 -9.13 21.32 -6.55
C GLY A 172 -8.94 20.76 -7.97
N ARG A 173 -9.51 21.41 -8.98
CA ARG A 173 -9.65 20.96 -10.39
C ARG A 173 -8.35 20.83 -11.21
N THR A 174 -7.26 20.27 -10.68
CA THR A 174 -5.98 20.20 -11.40
C THR A 174 -5.37 18.80 -11.31
N GLY A 175 -5.94 17.85 -12.04
CA GLY A 175 -5.38 16.51 -12.21
C GLY A 175 -5.39 16.06 -13.67
N ILE A 176 -4.25 15.58 -14.18
CA ILE A 176 -4.11 15.02 -15.54
C ILE A 176 -4.62 13.57 -15.56
N LEU A 177 -5.36 13.22 -16.61
CA LEU A 177 -6.11 11.97 -16.79
C LEU A 177 -5.26 10.90 -17.50
N ILE A 178 -5.03 9.73 -16.88
CA ILE A 178 -4.39 8.58 -17.56
C ILE A 178 -5.09 7.27 -17.15
N ARG A 179 -5.54 6.49 -18.15
CA ARG A 179 -6.32 5.25 -18.00
C ARG A 179 -5.41 4.02 -18.03
N LYS A 180 -5.68 3.01 -17.18
CA LYS A 180 -5.19 1.64 -17.40
C LYS A 180 -6.14 0.60 -16.79
N ALA A 181 -6.49 -0.41 -17.60
CA ALA A 181 -7.23 -1.59 -17.19
C ALA A 181 -6.25 -2.69 -16.72
N CYS A 182 -6.66 -3.50 -15.75
CA CYS A 182 -6.10 -4.82 -15.47
C CYS A 182 -7.25 -5.82 -15.61
#